data_AF-A0A1V1P6D9-F1
#
_entry.id   AF-A0A1V1P6D9-F1
#
_cell.length_a   1.000
_cell.length_b   1.000
_cell.length_c   1.000
_cell.angle_alpha   90.00
_cell.angle_beta   90.00
_cell.angle_gamma   90.00
#
_symmetry.space_group_name_H-M   'P 1'
#
loop_
_entity.id
_entity.type
_entity.pdbx_description
1 polymer ?
#
loop_
_entity_poly.entity_id
_entity_poly.type
_entity_poly.pdbx_seq_one_letter_code
_entity_poly.pdbx_strand_id
1 'polypeptide(L)'
;MNICQQIEKRINVECLLIDKVVDRALLAWAEAGKYPEVQSLYLDSVALNLHGFYTGIERLFELIARHIDESVPSDKNWHRSLLKQMTEKYKKL
;
A
#
# COMPACT_ATOMS: atom_id res chain seq x y z
N MET A 1 -10.46 3.27 -24.33
CA MET A 1 -10.19 2.40 -23.16
C MET A 1 -11.30 2.64 -22.16
N ASN A 2 -12.09 1.62 -21.80
CA ASN A 2 -13.21 1.80 -20.88
C ASN A 2 -12.70 2.04 -19.44
N ILE A 3 -13.57 2.53 -18.55
CA ILE A 3 -13.20 2.89 -17.16
C ILE A 3 -12.59 1.69 -16.42
N CYS A 4 -13.14 0.49 -16.59
CA CYS A 4 -12.62 -0.73 -15.96
C CYS A 4 -11.17 -1.02 -16.36
N GLN A 5 -10.82 -0.91 -17.65
CA GLN A 5 -9.45 -1.10 -18.14
C GLN A 5 -8.47 -0.05 -17.60
N GLN A 6 -8.94 1.17 -17.28
CA GLN A 6 -8.09 2.19 -16.66
C GLN A 6 -7.82 1.87 -15.19
N ILE A 7 -8.84 1.41 -14.46
CA ILE A 7 -8.72 1.06 -13.05
C ILE A 7 -7.82 -0.16 -12.88
N GLU A 8 -8.00 -1.19 -13.71
CA GLU A 8 -7.13 -2.38 -13.71
C GLU A 8 -5.66 -2.00 -13.87
N LYS A 9 -5.35 -1.14 -14.86
CA LYS A 9 -3.98 -0.65 -15.08
C LYS A 9 -3.44 0.11 -13.87
N ARG A 10 -4.25 0.96 -13.25
CA ARG A 10 -3.84 1.71 -12.04
C ARG A 10 -3.56 0.77 -10.87
N ILE A 11 -4.43 -0.19 -10.62
CA ILE A 11 -4.24 -1.22 -9.59
C ILE A 11 -2.93 -1.98 -9.82
N ASN A 12 -2.70 -2.45 -11.06
CA ASN A 12 -1.47 -3.18 -11.40
C ASN A 12 -0.21 -2.32 -11.20
N VAL A 13 -0.27 -1.03 -11.55
CA VAL A 13 0.85 -0.11 -11.30
C VAL A 13 1.08 0.09 -9.80
N GLU A 14 0.04 0.29 -9.00
CA GLU A 14 0.19 0.42 -7.54
C GLU A 14 0.78 -0.85 -6.91
N CYS A 15 0.33 -2.04 -7.32
CA CYS A 15 0.93 -3.30 -6.86
C CYS A 15 2.44 -3.36 -7.14
N LEU A 16 2.88 -3.00 -8.36
CA LEU A 16 4.30 -2.97 -8.71
C LEU A 16 5.10 -1.96 -7.89
N LEU A 17 4.49 -0.84 -7.50
CA LEU A 17 5.14 0.16 -6.64
C LEU A 17 5.25 -0.34 -5.19
N ILE A 18 4.23 -1.03 -4.70
CA ILE A 18 4.20 -1.69 -3.40
C ILE A 18 5.30 -2.76 -3.33
N ASP A 19 5.41 -3.62 -4.33
CA ASP A 19 6.46 -4.64 -4.39
C ASP A 19 7.86 -4.01 -4.30
N LYS A 20 8.09 -2.91 -5.03
CA LYS A 20 9.38 -2.19 -4.99
C LYS A 20 9.73 -1.59 -3.63
N VAL A 21 8.76 -1.18 -2.81
CA VAL A 21 9.06 -0.68 -1.46
C VAL A 21 9.29 -1.85 -0.50
N VAL A 22 8.58 -2.97 -0.67
CA VAL A 22 8.82 -4.20 0.10
C VAL A 22 10.23 -4.73 -0.16
N ASP A 23 10.63 -4.85 -1.42
CA ASP A 23 11.98 -5.30 -1.79
C ASP A 23 13.06 -4.43 -1.17
N ARG A 24 12.87 -3.11 -1.17
CA ARG A 24 13.80 -2.16 -0.56
C ARG A 24 13.86 -2.27 0.96
N ALA A 25 12.72 -2.47 1.62
CA ALA A 25 12.67 -2.71 3.06
C ALA A 25 13.42 -3.99 3.44
N LEU A 26 13.17 -5.09 2.72
CA LEU A 26 13.82 -6.38 2.94
C LEU A 26 15.33 -6.31 2.70
N LEU A 27 15.76 -5.65 1.63
CA LEU A 27 17.18 -5.44 1.34
C LEU A 27 17.86 -4.63 2.45
N ALA A 28 17.27 -3.49 2.83
CA ALA A 28 17.83 -2.65 3.89
C ALA A 28 17.92 -3.40 5.23
N TRP A 29 16.91 -4.20 5.56
CA TRP A 29 16.92 -5.04 6.76
C TRP A 29 18.05 -6.09 6.73
N ALA A 30 18.27 -6.74 5.59
CA ALA A 30 19.32 -7.74 5.43
C ALA A 30 20.74 -7.12 5.54
N GLU A 31 20.93 -5.89 5.07
CA GLU A 31 22.21 -5.18 5.17
C GLU A 31 22.45 -4.57 6.56
N ALA A 32 21.40 -4.21 7.30
CA ALA A 32 21.51 -3.63 8.65
C ALA A 32 22.28 -4.53 9.64
N GLY A 33 22.20 -5.85 9.48
CA GLY A 33 22.92 -6.82 10.30
C GLY A 33 24.39 -7.02 9.91
N LYS A 34 24.81 -6.55 8.72
CA LYS A 34 26.16 -6.74 8.19
C LYS A 34 27.12 -5.60 8.55
N TYR A 35 26.59 -4.39 8.72
CA TYR A 35 27.38 -3.17 8.94
C TYR A 35 26.92 -2.44 10.21
N PRO A 36 27.37 -2.85 11.40
CA PRO A 36 26.98 -2.23 12.67
C PRO A 36 27.22 -0.72 12.74
N GLU A 37 28.27 -0.23 12.09
CA GLU A 37 28.68 1.19 12.08
C GLU A 37 27.69 2.12 11.37
N VAL A 38 26.91 1.60 10.42
CA VAL A 38 25.90 2.34 9.66
C VAL A 38 24.50 1.74 9.80
N GLN A 39 24.31 0.85 10.78
CA GLN A 39 23.06 0.12 11.00
C GLN A 39 21.85 1.06 11.11
N SER A 40 21.98 2.20 11.78
CA SER A 40 20.89 3.17 11.93
C SER A 40 20.38 3.68 10.58
N LEU A 41 21.26 3.93 9.61
CA LEU A 41 20.87 4.39 8.27
C LEU A 41 20.06 3.32 7.52
N TYR A 42 20.43 2.06 7.69
CA TYR A 42 19.66 0.95 7.12
C TYR A 42 18.29 0.82 7.81
N LEU A 43 18.22 0.97 9.14
CA LEU A 43 16.95 0.94 9.87
C LEU A 43 16.04 2.13 9.51
N ASP A 44 16.59 3.31 9.28
CA ASP A 44 15.85 4.46 8.78
C ASP A 44 15.26 4.18 7.38
N SER A 45 16.06 3.54 6.51
CA SER A 45 15.59 3.08 5.20
C SER A 45 14.47 2.04 5.33
N VAL A 46 14.57 1.09 6.27
CA VAL A 46 13.49 0.12 6.55
C VAL A 46 12.22 0.85 6.97
N ALA A 47 12.31 1.77 7.95
CA ALA A 47 11.16 2.53 8.44
C ALA A 47 10.49 3.34 7.33
N LEU A 48 11.29 4.00 6.47
CA LEU A 48 10.80 4.76 5.32
C LEU A 48 10.05 3.86 4.32
N ASN A 49 10.61 2.70 3.99
CA ASN A 49 9.97 1.79 3.03
C ASN A 49 8.73 1.10 3.63
N LEU A 50 8.70 0.81 4.93
CA LEU A 50 7.50 0.33 5.62
C LEU A 50 6.38 1.37 5.60
N HIS A 51 6.69 2.64 5.84
CA HIS A 51 5.73 3.73 5.68
C HIS A 51 5.20 3.77 4.23
N GLY A 52 6.10 3.66 3.24
CA GLY A 52 5.72 3.58 1.83
C GLY A 52 4.80 2.39 1.50
N PHE A 53 5.04 1.23 2.11
CA PHE A 53 4.18 0.06 1.99
C PHE A 53 2.76 0.34 2.50
N TYR A 54 2.63 0.86 3.72
CA TYR A 54 1.31 1.19 4.29
C TYR A 54 0.55 2.21 3.45
N THR A 55 1.21 3.29 3.04
CA THR A 55 0.58 4.31 2.18
C THR A 55 0.22 3.76 0.80
N GLY A 56 1.01 2.84 0.24
CA GLY A 56 0.69 2.17 -1.01
C GLY A 56 -0.58 1.30 -0.90
N ILE A 57 -0.69 0.52 0.17
CA ILE A 57 -1.88 -0.29 0.47
C ILE A 57 -3.12 0.60 0.61
N GLU A 58 -3.02 1.73 1.32
CA GLU A 58 -4.12 2.68 1.46
C GLU A 58 -4.59 3.22 0.11
N ARG A 59 -3.65 3.67 -0.76
CA ARG A 59 -3.98 4.14 -2.11
C ARG A 59 -4.66 3.06 -2.96
N LEU A 60 -4.15 1.83 -2.89
CA LEU A 60 -4.74 0.70 -3.61
C LEU A 60 -6.18 0.45 -3.14
N PHE A 61 -6.41 0.45 -1.83
CA PHE A 61 -7.73 0.26 -1.26
C PHE A 61 -8.67 1.44 -1.55
N GLU A 62 -8.19 2.67 -1.56
CA GLU A 62 -8.99 3.82 -1.99
C GLU A 62 -9.41 3.73 -3.46
N LEU A 63 -8.54 3.23 -4.35
CA LEU A 63 -8.89 3.00 -5.76
C LEU A 63 -10.03 1.98 -5.88
N ILE A 64 -9.99 0.89 -5.11
CA ILE A 64 -11.05 -0.12 -5.04
C ILE A 64 -12.33 0.50 -4.48
N ALA A 65 -12.26 1.11 -3.30
CA ALA A 65 -13.40 1.73 -2.61
C ALA A 65 -14.13 2.74 -3.51
N ARG A 66 -13.37 3.58 -4.21
CA ARG A 66 -13.92 4.63 -5.08
C ARG A 66 -14.59 4.10 -6.33
N HIS A 67 -14.04 3.06 -6.94
CA HIS A 67 -14.42 2.66 -8.30
C HIS A 67 -15.16 1.33 -8.38
N ILE A 68 -15.08 0.50 -7.35
CA ILE A 68 -15.72 -0.82 -7.28
C ILE A 68 -16.85 -0.76 -6.24
N ASP A 69 -16.56 -0.28 -5.02
CA ASP A 69 -17.56 -0.17 -3.96
C ASP A 69 -18.37 1.13 -4.03
N GLU A 70 -17.94 2.08 -4.87
CA GLU A 70 -18.54 3.41 -5.06
C GLU A 70 -18.72 4.22 -3.77
N SER A 71 -17.93 3.92 -2.73
CA SER A 71 -17.99 4.53 -1.41
C SER A 71 -16.61 4.55 -0.77
N VAL A 72 -16.16 5.74 -0.35
CA VAL A 72 -14.88 5.94 0.35
C VAL A 72 -15.17 6.46 1.76
N PRO A 73 -14.63 5.83 2.81
CA PRO A 73 -14.81 6.33 4.18
C PRO A 73 -14.22 7.73 4.35
N SER A 74 -14.90 8.57 5.12
CA SER A 74 -14.49 9.97 5.36
C SER A 74 -14.51 10.34 6.84
N ASP A 75 -14.57 9.36 7.73
CA ASP A 75 -14.57 9.58 9.17
C ASP A 75 -13.16 9.90 9.71
N LYS A 76 -13.07 10.30 10.98
CA LYS A 76 -11.80 10.63 11.62
C LYS A 76 -10.78 9.48 11.57
N ASN A 77 -11.24 8.24 11.51
CA ASN A 77 -10.41 7.04 11.41
C ASN A 77 -10.58 6.35 10.04
N TRP A 78 -10.78 7.13 8.97
CA TRP A 78 -11.07 6.62 7.63
C TRP A 78 -10.12 5.51 7.18
N HIS A 79 -8.82 5.60 7.52
CA HIS A 79 -7.84 4.55 7.21
C HIS A 79 -8.27 3.18 7.74
N ARG A 80 -8.76 3.12 9.00
CA ARG A 80 -9.24 1.88 9.62
C ARG A 80 -10.58 1.44 9.04
N SER A 81 -11.46 2.38 8.76
CA SER A 81 -12.74 2.12 8.11
C SER A 81 -12.54 1.53 6.71
N LEU A 82 -11.54 2.03 5.97
CA LEU A 82 -11.16 1.54 4.66
C LEU A 82 -10.64 0.10 4.75
N LEU A 83 -9.74 -0.19 5.69
CA LEU A 83 -9.29 -1.57 5.94
C LEU A 83 -10.47 -2.50 6.23
N LYS A 84 -11.41 -2.07 7.09
CA LYS A 84 -12.60 -2.86 7.41
C LYS A 84 -13.46 -3.11 6.17
N GLN A 85 -13.73 -2.07 5.38
CA GLN A 85 -14.50 -2.18 4.13
C GLN A 85 -13.89 -3.21 3.17
N MET A 86 -12.56 -3.23 3.03
CA MET A 86 -11.86 -4.21 2.17
C MET A 86 -11.98 -5.66 2.65
N THR A 87 -12.43 -5.90 3.89
CA THR A 87 -12.72 -7.25 4.39
C THR A 87 -14.15 -7.71 4.10
N GLU A 88 -15.03 -6.79 3.69
CA GLU A 88 -16.42 -7.10 3.42
C GLU A 88 -16.56 -7.83 2.09
N LYS A 89 -17.52 -8.76 2.01
CA LYS A 89 -17.83 -9.40 0.72
C LYS A 89 -18.45 -8.35 -0.19
N TYR A 90 -17.90 -8.20 -1.38
CA TYR A 90 -18.52 -7.40 -2.43
C TYR A 90 -19.96 -7.86 -2.64
N LYS A 91 -20.92 -6.97 -2.38
CA LYS A 91 -22.34 -7.19 -2.65
C LYS A 91 -22.72 -6.33 -3.84
N LYS A 92 -22.91 -6.97 -4.98
CA LYS A 92 -23.53 -6.33 -6.12
C LYS A 92 -25.01 -6.11 -5.76
N LEU A 93 -25.43 -4.85 -5.70
CA LEU A 93 -26.86 -4.47 -5.59
C LEU A 93 -27.65 -5.00 -6.79
#